data_AF-A0A916S379-F1
#
_entry.id   AF-A0A916S379-F1
#
_cell.length_a   1.000
_cell.length_b   1.000
_cell.length_c   1.000
_cell.angle_alpha   90.00
_cell.angle_beta   90.00
_cell.angle_gamma   90.00
#
_symmetry.space_group_name_H-M   'P 1'
#
loop_
_entity.id
_entity.type
_entity.pdbx_description
1 polymer ?
#
loop_
_entity_poly.entity_id
_entity_poly.type
_entity_poly.pdbx_seq_one_letter_code
_entity_poly.pdbx_strand_id
1 'polypeptide(L)'
;MVPKRIDELLDGGSLYWVIKGNIQCRQRLTDIRPFTDTDGIQRCHLVLEPRLVLTEWQPRRAFQGWRYLKENEIPADVTNGVKGRVALPVELRQELAALGLL
;
A
#
# COMPACT_ATOMS: atom_id res chain seq x y z
N MET A 1 -7.59 11.53 12.76
CA MET A 1 -7.15 12.20 11.51
C MET A 1 -7.98 11.62 10.37
N VAL A 2 -8.40 12.43 9.41
CA VAL A 2 -9.14 12.01 8.21
C VAL A 2 -8.35 12.46 6.98
N PRO A 3 -8.24 11.67 5.90
CA PRO A 3 -7.62 12.11 4.65
C PRO A 3 -8.30 13.37 4.10
N LYS A 4 -7.51 14.27 3.50
CA LYS A 4 -8.01 15.53 2.92
C LYS A 4 -8.52 15.39 1.48
N ARG A 5 -8.02 14.39 0.74
CA ARG A 5 -8.33 14.18 -0.69
C ARG A 5 -9.22 12.96 -0.87
N ILE A 6 -10.39 12.97 -0.22
CA ILE A 6 -11.28 11.79 -0.17
C ILE A 6 -11.73 11.41 -1.58
N ASP A 7 -12.19 12.37 -2.38
CA ASP A 7 -12.73 12.10 -3.72
C ASP A 7 -11.66 11.47 -4.64
N GLU A 8 -10.44 12.02 -4.66
CA GLU A 8 -9.30 11.43 -5.39
C GLU A 8 -8.96 10.03 -4.91
N LEU A 9 -9.06 9.77 -3.60
CA LEU A 9 -8.77 8.45 -3.03
C LEU A 9 -9.85 7.41 -3.36
N LEU A 10 -11.10 7.84 -3.50
CA LEU A 10 -12.23 6.96 -3.85
C LEU A 10 -12.38 6.78 -5.36
N ASP A 11 -11.79 7.65 -6.17
CA ASP A 11 -11.69 7.51 -7.63
C ASP A 11 -10.60 6.49 -8.02
N GLY A 12 -10.81 5.23 -7.63
CA GLY A 12 -9.92 4.12 -7.98
C GLY A 12 -8.64 4.02 -7.15
N GLY A 13 -8.48 4.84 -6.12
CA GLY A 13 -7.31 4.84 -5.24
C GLY A 13 -7.11 3.55 -4.42
N SER A 14 -5.94 3.45 -3.79
CA SER A 14 -5.55 2.29 -2.98
C SER A 14 -4.66 2.70 -1.80
N LEU A 15 -4.71 1.91 -0.72
CA LEU A 15 -3.69 1.93 0.32
C LEU A 15 -2.55 1.00 -0.07
N TYR A 16 -1.31 1.48 0.10
CA TYR A 16 -0.08 0.74 -0.15
C TYR A 16 0.59 0.39 1.17
N TRP A 17 0.91 -0.89 1.37
CA TRP A 17 1.41 -1.40 2.64
C TRP A 17 2.93 -1.47 2.66
N VAL A 18 3.52 -0.77 3.62
CA VAL A 18 4.96 -0.87 3.91
C VAL A 18 5.17 -2.03 4.88
N ILE A 19 5.80 -3.10 4.40
CA ILE A 19 6.12 -4.32 5.16
C ILE A 19 7.64 -4.50 5.10
N LYS A 20 8.29 -4.62 6.26
CA LYS A 20 9.76 -4.75 6.38
C LYS A 20 10.53 -3.73 5.50
N GLY A 21 10.10 -2.47 5.53
CA GLY A 21 10.78 -1.36 4.83
C GLY A 21 10.54 -1.28 3.32
N ASN A 22 9.56 -2.01 2.79
CA ASN A 22 9.22 -2.02 1.36
C ASN A 22 7.71 -1.97 1.16
N ILE A 23 7.25 -1.27 0.12
CA ILE A 23 5.90 -1.47 -0.40
C ILE A 23 5.87 -2.82 -1.10
N GLN A 24 4.93 -3.68 -0.73
CA GLN A 24 4.82 -5.05 -1.26
C GLN A 24 3.42 -5.41 -1.76
N CYS A 25 2.40 -4.68 -1.33
CA CYS A 25 1.03 -4.90 -1.77
C CYS A 25 0.18 -3.63 -1.59
N ARG A 26 -0.96 -3.64 -2.26
CA ARG A 26 -2.00 -2.64 -2.14
C ARG A 26 -3.37 -3.26 -1.95
N GLN A 27 -4.29 -2.47 -1.40
CA GLN A 27 -5.72 -2.77 -1.35
C GLN A 27 -6.50 -1.57 -1.87
N ARG A 28 -7.50 -1.85 -2.70
CA ARG A 28 -8.40 -0.81 -3.19
C ARG A 28 -9.18 -0.21 -2.04
N LEU A 29 -9.22 1.12 -1.99
CA LEU A 29 -10.03 1.85 -1.04
C LEU A 29 -11.43 2.00 -1.62
N THR A 30 -12.44 1.50 -0.92
CA THR A 30 -13.82 1.49 -1.40
C THR A 30 -14.66 2.58 -0.74
N ASP A 31 -14.31 2.99 0.48
CA ASP A 31 -15.01 4.04 1.20
C ASP A 31 -14.12 4.61 2.34
N ILE A 32 -14.39 5.85 2.74
CA ILE A 32 -13.82 6.48 3.94
C ILE A 32 -14.99 7.02 4.76
N ARG A 33 -15.15 6.52 5.99
CA ARG A 33 -16.28 6.88 6.86
C ARG A 33 -15.80 7.65 8.08
N PRO A 34 -15.87 9.00 8.08
CA PRO A 34 -15.56 9.80 9.26
C PRO A 34 -16.50 9.48 10.42
N PHE A 35 -15.97 9.46 11.63
CA PHE A 35 -16.75 9.35 12.86
C PHE A 35 -16.06 10.08 14.01
N THR A 36 -16.83 10.41 15.04
CA THR A 36 -16.31 10.92 16.30
C THR A 36 -16.42 9.80 17.33
N ASP A 37 -15.33 9.53 18.04
CA ASP A 37 -15.34 8.51 19.09
C ASP A 37 -15.97 9.02 20.40
N THR A 38 -15.96 8.17 21.43
CA THR A 38 -16.44 8.52 22.77
C THR A 38 -15.66 9.65 23.43
N ASP A 39 -14.41 9.86 23.01
CA ASP A 39 -13.52 10.89 23.53
C ASP A 39 -13.62 12.22 22.76
N GLY A 40 -14.54 12.34 21.79
CA GLY A 40 -14.73 13.53 20.97
C GLY A 40 -13.69 13.73 19.86
N ILE A 41 -12.84 12.73 19.61
CA ILE A 41 -11.76 12.75 18.63
C ILE A 41 -12.26 12.31 17.26
N GLN A 42 -12.05 13.15 16.25
CA GLN A 42 -12.37 12.81 14.86
C GLN A 42 -11.42 11.76 14.28
N ARG A 43 -12.01 10.66 13.81
CA ARG A 43 -11.35 9.54 13.14
C ARG A 43 -12.12 9.16 11.88
N CYS A 44 -11.61 8.17 11.15
CA CYS A 44 -12.33 7.58 10.03
C CYS A 44 -12.07 6.08 9.98
N HIS A 45 -13.07 5.34 9.52
CA HIS A 45 -12.87 3.97 9.04
C HIS A 45 -12.40 4.02 7.59
N LEU A 46 -11.34 3.28 7.29
CA LEU A 46 -10.90 3.02 5.92
C LEU A 46 -11.52 1.70 5.50
N VAL A 47 -12.42 1.74 4.52
CA VAL A 47 -13.09 0.54 4.01
C VAL A 47 -12.31 0.06 2.81
N LEU A 48 -11.79 -1.15 2.92
CA LEU A 48 -10.90 -1.73 1.93
C LEU A 48 -11.57 -2.92 1.26
N GLU A 49 -11.24 -3.13 0.00
CA GLU A 49 -11.53 -4.39 -0.65
C GLU A 49 -10.75 -5.53 0.07
N PRO A 50 -11.37 -6.70 0.33
CA PRO A 50 -10.68 -7.82 0.99
C PRO A 50 -9.48 -8.37 0.21
N ARG A 51 -9.44 -8.12 -1.11
CA ARG A 51 -8.42 -8.61 -2.01
C ARG A 51 -7.12 -7.82 -1.85
N LEU A 52 -6.02 -8.53 -1.59
CA LEU A 52 -4.66 -8.00 -1.68
C LEU A 52 -4.15 -8.14 -3.11
N VAL A 53 -3.60 -7.05 -3.65
CA VAL A 53 -2.89 -7.04 -4.93
C VAL A 53 -1.41 -6.83 -4.64
N LEU A 54 -0.58 -7.77 -5.10
CA LEU A 54 0.87 -7.65 -4.94
C LEU A 54 1.40 -6.55 -5.86
N THR A 55 2.30 -5.73 -5.34
CA THR A 55 3.00 -4.70 -6.10
C THR A 55 4.46 -5.11 -6.30
N GLU A 56 5.11 -4.47 -7.26
CA GLU A 56 6.55 -4.51 -7.33
C GLU A 56 7.18 -3.98 -6.04
N TRP A 57 8.34 -4.51 -5.71
CA TRP A 57 9.03 -4.18 -4.48
C TRP A 57 9.61 -2.78 -4.61
N GLN A 58 9.21 -1.89 -3.70
CA GLN A 58 9.70 -0.53 -3.69
C GLN A 58 10.14 -0.14 -2.27
N PRO A 59 11.42 0.21 -2.06
CA PRO A 59 11.91 0.62 -0.74
C PRO A 59 11.13 1.84 -0.20
N ARG A 60 10.60 1.70 1.02
CA ARG A 60 9.86 2.76 1.70
C ARG A 60 10.02 2.63 3.21
N ARG A 61 10.49 3.69 3.87
CA ARG A 61 10.60 3.71 5.34
C ARG A 61 9.21 3.67 5.97
N ALA A 62 9.08 2.94 7.07
CA ALA A 62 7.88 2.96 7.90
C ALA A 62 7.65 4.36 8.48
N PHE A 63 6.38 4.75 8.61
CA PHE A 63 5.99 6.03 9.19
C PHE A 63 4.61 5.90 9.83
N GLN A 64 4.28 6.85 10.71
CA GLN A 64 2.97 6.91 11.35
C GLN A 64 2.04 7.86 10.58
N GLY A 65 0.79 7.43 10.38
CA GLY A 65 -0.21 8.16 9.59
C GLY A 65 -0.18 7.77 8.11
N TRP A 66 -0.67 8.65 7.24
CA TRP A 66 -0.71 8.44 5.79
C TRP A 66 0.01 9.57 5.02
N ARG A 67 0.53 9.21 3.86
CA ARG A 67 1.15 10.10 2.88
C ARG A 67 0.58 9.73 1.52
N TYR A 68 0.29 10.74 0.71
CA TYR A 68 -0.10 10.52 -0.68
C TYR A 68 1.14 10.13 -1.48
N LEU A 69 1.02 9.08 -2.30
CA LEU A 69 2.00 8.76 -3.33
C LEU A 69 1.76 9.69 -4.52
N LYS A 70 2.84 10.18 -5.12
CA LYS A 70 2.74 10.82 -6.43
C LYS A 70 2.53 9.74 -7.48
N GLU A 71 1.92 10.11 -8.61
CA GLU A 71 1.61 9.18 -9.69
C GLU A 71 2.85 8.42 -10.20
N ASN A 72 3.99 9.09 -10.29
CA ASN A 72 5.27 8.50 -10.68
C ASN A 72 5.97 7.67 -9.58
N GLU A 73 5.43 7.65 -8.36
CA GLU A 73 5.94 6.85 -7.25
C GLU A 73 5.07 5.62 -6.96
N ILE A 74 3.97 5.44 -7.73
CA ILE A 74 3.06 4.30 -7.57
C ILE A 74 3.76 3.04 -8.09
N PRO A 75 4.01 2.02 -7.25
CA PRO A 75 4.58 0.77 -7.72
C PRO A 75 3.56 0.02 -8.58
N ALA A 76 4.06 -0.60 -9.65
CA ALA A 76 3.24 -1.38 -10.56
C ALA A 76 2.70 -2.65 -9.87
N ASP A 77 1.58 -3.18 -10.37
CA ASP A 77 1.07 -4.47 -9.93
C ASP A 77 1.93 -5.60 -10.48
N VAL A 78 2.16 -6.63 -9.66
CA VAL A 78 2.74 -7.88 -10.13
C VAL A 78 1.68 -8.60 -10.95
N THR A 79 1.76 -8.50 -12.28
CA THR A 79 0.99 -9.36 -13.18
C THR A 79 1.54 -10.79 -13.12
N ASN A 80 0.70 -11.80 -13.26
CA ASN A 80 1.00 -13.25 -13.14
C ASN A 80 2.10 -13.80 -14.08
N GLY A 81 2.93 -12.95 -14.70
CA GLY A 81 3.96 -13.30 -15.68
C GLY A 81 5.28 -13.81 -15.10
N VAL A 82 5.59 -13.61 -13.81
CA VAL A 82 6.85 -14.11 -13.24
C VAL A 82 6.61 -15.36 -12.41
N LYS A 83 6.39 -16.50 -13.08
CA LYS A 83 6.39 -17.85 -12.48
C LYS A 83 7.64 -18.13 -11.62
N GLY A 84 8.70 -17.32 -11.72
CA GLY A 84 9.90 -17.40 -10.88
C GLY A 84 9.88 -16.62 -9.55
N ARG A 85 8.99 -15.63 -9.33
CA ARG A 85 8.99 -14.80 -8.11
C ARG A 85 8.38 -15.50 -6.89
N VAL A 86 7.42 -16.41 -7.11
CA VAL A 86 6.78 -17.22 -6.05
C VAL A 86 7.75 -18.28 -5.48
N ALA A 87 8.73 -18.72 -6.29
CA ALA A 87 9.69 -19.76 -5.92
C ALA A 87 10.93 -19.25 -5.17
N LEU A 88 11.18 -17.94 -5.13
CA LEU A 88 12.35 -17.39 -4.42
C LEU A 88 12.09 -17.31 -2.91
N PRO A 89 13.02 -17.78 -2.05
CA PRO A 89 12.97 -17.53 -0.62
C PRO A 89 12.89 -16.03 -0.29
N VAL A 90 12.28 -15.69 0.84
CA VAL A 90 12.07 -14.29 1.25
C VAL A 90 13.39 -13.55 1.40
N GLU A 91 14.40 -14.22 1.94
CA GLU A 91 15.74 -13.70 2.20
C GLU A 91 16.43 -13.33 0.88
N LEU A 92 16.41 -14.24 -0.10
CA LEU A 92 16.96 -13.98 -1.44
C LEU A 92 16.23 -12.83 -2.15
N ARG A 93 14.91 -12.72 -2.01
CA ARG A 93 14.17 -11.57 -2.57
C ARG A 93 14.58 -10.25 -1.92
N GLN A 94 14.81 -10.23 -0.62
CA GLN A 94 15.26 -9.04 0.09
C GLN A 94 16.65 -8.61 -0.39
N GLU A 95 17.58 -9.55 -0.56
CA GLU A 95 18.92 -9.26 -1.09
C GLU A 95 18.87 -8.74 -2.52
N LEU A 96 18.13 -9.41 -3.41
CA LEU A 96 17.99 -8.97 -4.80
C LEU A 96 17.32 -7.59 -4.92
N ALA A 97 16.30 -7.31 -4.09
CA ALA A 97 15.67 -6.00 -4.04
C ALA A 97 16.63 -4.92 -3.51
N ALA A 98 17.44 -5.23 -2.49
CA ALA A 98 18.46 -4.32 -1.99
C ALA A 98 19.55 -4.01 -3.04
N LEU A 99 19.80 -4.94 -3.95
CA LEU A 99 20.72 -4.79 -5.08
C LEU A 99 20.06 -4.15 -6.33
N GLY A 100 18.75 -3.88 -6.31
CA GLY A 100 18.01 -3.31 -7.44
C GLY A 100 17.83 -4.26 -8.63
N LEU A 101 17.82 -5.57 -8.39
CA LEU A 101 17.76 -6.62 -9.41
C LEU A 101 16.35 -7.22 -9.58
N LEU A 102 15.32 -6.57 -9.01
CA LEU A 102 13.93 -7.03 -9.02
C LEU A 102 12.99 -6.00 -9.59
#